data_AF-A0A1F2WJ33-F1
#
_entry.id   AF-A0A1F2WJ33-F1
#
_cell.length_a   1.000
_cell.length_b   1.000
_cell.length_c   1.000
_cell.angle_alpha   90.00
_cell.angle_beta   90.00
_cell.angle_gamma   90.00
#
_symmetry.space_group_name_H-M   'P 1'
#
loop_
_entity.id
_entity.type
_entity.pdbx_description
1 polymer ?
#
loop_
_entity_poly.entity_id
_entity_poly.type
_entity_poly.pdbx_seq_one_letter_code
_entity_poly.pdbx_strand_id
1 'polypeptide(L)' 'MDAEKMKKLPKQLAISHFFEAIIAFRAARKRGKNPILYFILTQVFGIFVLIPLMRKPKLEKRD' A
#
# COMPACT_ATOMS: atom_id res chain seq x y z
N MET A 1 -11.74 16.74 -8.14
CA MET A 1 -10.55 15.90 -8.28
C MET A 1 -10.68 15.11 -9.58
N ASP A 2 -9.81 15.35 -10.55
CA ASP A 2 -9.86 14.71 -11.87
C ASP A 2 -9.82 13.19 -11.78
N ALA A 3 -10.75 12.52 -12.48
CA ALA A 3 -10.87 11.06 -12.51
C ALA A 3 -9.59 10.34 -12.98
N GLU A 4 -8.73 11.03 -13.74
CA GLU A 4 -7.40 10.53 -14.13
C GLU A 4 -6.41 10.44 -12.95
N LYS A 5 -6.43 11.40 -12.02
CA LYS A 5 -5.55 11.36 -10.83
C LYS A 5 -5.97 10.25 -9.88
N MET A 6 -7.28 9.99 -9.75
CA MET A 6 -7.80 8.88 -8.95
C MET A 6 -7.38 7.49 -9.44
N LYS A 7 -7.21 7.30 -10.76
CA LYS A 7 -6.71 6.03 -11.32
C LYS A 7 -5.20 5.81 -11.09
N LYS A 8 -4.41 6.89 -10.95
CA LYS A 8 -2.95 6.81 -10.77
C LYS A 8 -2.53 6.61 -9.32
N LEU A 9 -3.36 7.06 -8.36
CA LEU A 9 -3.14 6.88 -6.92
C LEU A 9 -2.87 5.43 -6.49
N PRO A 10 -3.71 4.43 -6.82
CA PRO A 10 -3.46 3.05 -6.37
C PRO A 10 -2.17 2.47 -6.96
N LYS A 11 -1.81 2.86 -8.20
CA LYS A 11 -0.56 2.44 -8.84
C LYS A 11 0.66 3.05 -8.15
N GLN A 12 0.62 4.34 -7.81
CA GLN A 12 1.70 4.98 -7.05
C GLN A 12 1.81 4.40 -5.64
N LEU A 13 0.69 4.13 -4.97
CA LEU A 13 0.67 3.55 -3.64
C LEU A 13 1.25 2.14 -3.60
N ALA A 14 0.94 1.31 -4.60
CA ALA A 14 1.51 -0.02 -4.73
C ALA A 14 3.04 0.02 -4.92
N ILE A 15 3.52 0.98 -5.73
CA ILE A 15 4.96 1.18 -5.96
C ILE A 15 5.64 1.64 -4.67
N SER A 16 5.09 2.64 -3.95
CA SER A 16 5.67 3.10 -2.68
C SER A 16 5.71 1.98 -1.63
N HIS A 17 4.66 1.16 -1.53
CA HIS A 17 4.63 0.06 -0.59
C HIS A 17 5.66 -1.03 -0.88
N PHE A 18 5.95 -1.28 -2.16
CA PHE A 18 7.01 -2.19 -2.54
C PHE A 18 8.38 -1.73 -2.02
N PHE A 19 8.68 -0.43 -2.14
CA PHE A 19 9.90 0.15 -1.58
C PHE A 19 9.91 0.10 -0.05
N GLU A 20 8.79 0.38 0.62
CA GLU A 20 8.69 0.25 2.08
C GLU A 20 8.95 -1.18 2.56
N ALA A 21 8.44 -2.19 1.86
CA ALA A 21 8.68 -3.59 2.22
C ALA A 21 10.16 -3.96 2.10
N ILE A 22 10.86 -3.44 1.08
CA ILE A 22 12.31 -3.62 0.93
C ILE A 22 13.07 -2.89 2.04
N ILE A 23 12.69 -1.67 2.40
CA ILE A 23 13.30 -0.90 3.48
C ILE A 23 13.09 -1.62 4.82
N ALA A 24 11.87 -2.09 5.10
CA ALA A 24 11.54 -2.85 6.31
C ALA A 24 12.36 -4.14 6.41
N PHE A 25 12.49 -4.88 5.30
CA PHE A 25 13.32 -6.08 5.23
C PHE A 25 14.79 -5.79 5.54
N ARG A 26 15.37 -4.76 4.89
CA ARG A 26 16.77 -4.36 5.10
C ARG A 26 17.00 -3.83 6.53
N ALA A 27 16.06 -3.04 7.07
CA ALA A 27 16.13 -2.51 8.42
C ALA A 27 16.04 -3.63 9.47
N ALA A 28 15.14 -4.59 9.28
CA ALA A 28 15.02 -5.76 10.16
C ALA A 28 16.29 -6.63 10.13
N ARG A 29 16.83 -6.91 8.94
CA ARG A 29 18.09 -7.64 8.77
C ARG A 29 19.26 -6.92 9.46
N LYS A 30 19.36 -5.60 9.31
CA LYS A 30 20.41 -4.78 9.96
C LYS A 30 20.28 -4.78 11.49
N ARG A 31 19.07 -4.92 12.03
CA ARG A 31 18.79 -4.97 13.48
C ARG A 31 18.81 -6.40 14.06
N GLY A 32 19.15 -7.41 13.28
CA GLY A 32 19.12 -8.81 13.72
C GLY A 32 17.73 -9.35 14.04
N LYS A 33 16.67 -8.66 13.58
CA LYS A 33 15.28 -9.12 13.70
C LYS A 33 14.91 -10.00 12.52
N ASN A 34 13.87 -10.84 12.66
CA ASN A 34 13.39 -11.69 11.58
C ASN A 34 12.88 -10.83 10.40
N PRO A 35 13.62 -10.75 9.28
CA PRO A 35 13.27 -9.83 8.19
C PRO A 35 12.06 -10.29 7.38
N ILE A 36 11.78 -11.59 7.37
CA ILE A 36 10.61 -12.18 6.70
C ILE A 36 9.33 -11.72 7.41
N LEU A 37 9.32 -11.74 8.74
CA LEU A 37 8.17 -11.28 9.53
C LEU A 37 7.83 -9.81 9.21
N TYR A 38 8.82 -8.92 9.17
CA TYR A 38 8.60 -7.50 8.88
C TYR A 38 8.22 -7.25 7.42
N PHE A 39 8.75 -8.04 6.48
CA PHE A 39 8.31 -7.99 5.09
C PHE A 39 6.83 -8.37 4.96
N ILE A 40 6.40 -9.47 5.58
CA ILE A 40 5.01 -9.92 5.59
C ILE A 40 4.10 -8.88 6.25
N LEU A 41 4.48 -8.32 7.41
CA LEU A 41 3.70 -7.27 8.05
C LEU A 41 3.49 -6.08 7.10
N THR A 42 4.55 -5.63 6.43
CA THR A 42 4.46 -4.48 5.51
C THR A 42 3.52 -4.77 4.34
N GLN A 43 3.50 -6.00 3.81
CA GLN A 43 2.56 -6.43 2.78
C GLN A 43 1.11 -6.48 3.31
N VAL A 44 0.89 -7.02 4.51
CA VAL A 44 -0.45 -7.09 5.13
C VAL A 44 -1.03 -5.70 5.38
N PHE A 45 -0.22 -4.77 5.90
CA PHE A 45 -0.60 -3.37 6.04
C PHE A 45 -0.95 -2.75 4.69
N GLY A 46 -0.16 -3.03 3.65
CA GLY A 46 -0.45 -2.51 2.31
C GLY A 46 -1.74 -3.03 1.70
N ILE A 47 -2.09 -4.30 1.93
CA ILE A 47 -3.38 -4.84 1.53
C ILE A 47 -4.53 -4.15 2.28
N PHE A 48 -4.38 -3.93 3.59
CA PHE A 48 -5.38 -3.23 4.39
C PHE A 48 -5.61 -1.77 3.96
N VAL A 49 -4.57 -1.09 3.45
CA VAL A 49 -4.68 0.28 2.95
C VAL A 49 -5.19 0.32 1.50
N LEU A 50 -4.73 -0.59 0.63
CA LEU A 50 -5.14 -0.62 -0.78
C LEU A 50 -6.56 -1.13 -1.00
N ILE A 51 -7.05 -2.12 -0.26
CA ILE A 51 -8.39 -2.69 -0.46
C ILE A 51 -9.50 -1.63 -0.31
N PRO A 52 -9.53 -0.81 0.75
CA PRO A 52 -10.50 0.27 0.89
C PRO A 52 -10.39 1.32 -0.22
N LEU A 53 -9.18 1.63 -0.67
CA LEU A 53 -8.95 2.60 -1.75
C LEU A 53 -9.37 2.08 -3.14
N MET A 54 -9.31 0.76 -3.35
CA MET A 54 -9.80 0.12 -4.58
C MET A 54 -11.32 -0.08 -4.57
N ARG A 55 -11.96 -0.12 -3.40
CA ARG A 55 -13.42 -0.02 -3.31
C ARG A 55 -13.82 1.40 -3.73
N LYS A 56 -14.26 1.54 -4.98
CA LYS A 56 -14.85 2.80 -5.46
C LYS A 56 -15.87 3.30 -4.42
N PRO A 57 -15.81 4.57 -4.00
CA PRO A 57 -16.95 5.15 -3.31
C PRO A 57 -18.14 5.02 -4.28
N LYS A 58 -19.25 4.44 -3.81
CA LYS A 58 -20.53 4.62 -4.49
C LYS A 58 -20.82 6.11 -4.42
N LEU A 59 -20.42 6.84 -5.46
CA LEU A 59 -20.94 8.17 -5.72
C LEU A 59 -22.41 7.94 -6.02
N GLU A 60 -23.25 8.05 -4.99
CA GLU A 60 -24.67 8.29 -5.20
C GLU A 60 -24.74 9.47 -6.15
N LYS A 61 -25.21 9.21 -7.38
CA LYS A 61 -25.65 10.27 -8.27
C LYS A 61 -26.77 10.97 -7.51
N ARG A 62 -26.51 12.18 -7.02
CA ARG A 62 -27.59 13.09 -6.66
C ARG A 62 -28.23 13.50 -7.99
N ASP A 63 -29.44 13.01 -8.20
CA ASP A 63 -30.38 13.55 -9.19
C ASP A 63 -30.64 15.04 -8.92
#